data_AF-A0A023FPT6-F1
#
_entry.id   AF-A0A023FPT6-F1
#
_cell.length_a   1.000
_cell.length_b   1.000
_cell.length_c   1.000
_cell.angle_alpha   90.00
_cell.angle_beta   90.00
_cell.angle_gamma   90.00
#
_symmetry.space_group_name_H-M   'P 1'
#
loop_
_entity.id
_entity.type
_entity.pdbx_description
1 polymer ?
#
loop_
_entity_poly.entity_id
_entity_poly.type
_entity_poly.pdbx_seq_one_letter_code
_entity_poly.pdbx_strand_id
1 'polypeptide(L)'
;AAMRGSTMPCLSREMIASVILALVFAVAQCLADDSIRVSRPRGVALRHASLYDRTKNFTCFDGRKDLTFSMVNDDYCDCDDGSDEPGTSACINGRFHCDNLGHKGQDIPSSWVNDGLCDCCDGSDEYATAAGCVNNCLELGRQAREEEAKQRELLTRGLQLRQQMANEGKQHRLDCKNKLEELHGSVEDARKAREALEAVKKQALDAESQALQKYRDAEAERKREQEEQEMQRHQEEEKANAREAFTSLDLDSDGLLTVVELQKNIIFDQNRDGAVSVEEAKFFLHMKDEMGMEEFTTTGWMIMKPIYTMGKGAETTPSPDTVPPPLEE
;
A
#
# COMPACT_ATOMS: atom_id res chain seq x y z
N ALA A 1 63.47 -109.89 -2.99
CA ALA A 1 63.36 -108.83 -4.01
C ALA A 1 61.93 -108.32 -4.03
N ALA A 2 61.70 -107.05 -3.68
CA ALA A 2 60.46 -106.32 -3.99
C ALA A 2 60.73 -104.82 -3.78
N MET A 3 61.19 -104.14 -4.84
CA MET A 3 61.26 -102.68 -4.89
C MET A 3 59.83 -102.13 -5.08
N ARG A 4 59.36 -101.29 -4.17
CA ARG A 4 58.15 -100.47 -4.36
C ARG A 4 58.57 -99.18 -5.08
N GLY A 5 58.19 -99.07 -6.35
CA GLY A 5 58.36 -97.84 -7.13
C GLY A 5 57.27 -96.83 -6.77
N SER A 6 57.67 -95.64 -6.31
CA SER A 6 56.79 -94.49 -6.16
C SER A 6 56.58 -93.84 -7.53
N THR A 7 55.35 -93.91 -8.04
CA THR A 7 54.92 -93.18 -9.24
C THR A 7 54.70 -91.71 -8.89
N MET A 8 55.44 -90.80 -9.53
CA MET A 8 55.19 -89.36 -9.43
C MET A 8 53.88 -88.99 -10.14
N PRO A 9 53.04 -88.11 -9.55
CA PRO A 9 51.82 -87.66 -10.20
C PRO A 9 52.16 -86.75 -11.38
N CYS A 10 51.63 -87.11 -12.55
CA CYS A 10 51.72 -86.31 -13.77
C CYS A 10 50.78 -85.11 -13.62
N LEU A 11 51.34 -83.91 -13.46
CA LEU A 11 50.57 -82.67 -13.35
C LEU A 11 49.79 -82.42 -14.65
N SER A 12 48.46 -82.30 -14.55
CA SER A 12 47.60 -82.01 -15.69
C SER A 12 47.88 -80.62 -16.25
N ARG A 13 47.64 -80.42 -17.56
CA ARG A 13 47.82 -79.11 -18.24
C ARG A 13 47.06 -77.97 -17.54
N GLU A 14 45.92 -78.27 -16.92
CA GLU A 14 45.11 -77.28 -16.18
C GLU A 14 45.74 -76.87 -14.84
N MET A 15 46.41 -77.80 -14.15
CA MET A 15 47.15 -77.49 -12.92
C MET A 15 48.36 -76.59 -13.23
N ILE A 16 49.08 -76.87 -14.32
CA ILE A 16 50.21 -76.06 -14.76
C ILE A 16 49.74 -74.66 -15.18
N ALA A 17 48.63 -74.55 -15.92
CA ALA A 17 48.06 -73.27 -16.31
C ALA A 17 47.60 -72.43 -15.10
N SER A 18 46.98 -73.06 -14.09
CA SER A 18 46.54 -72.37 -12.87
C SER A 18 47.71 -71.87 -12.03
N VAL A 19 48.79 -72.65 -11.92
CA VAL A 19 50.01 -72.25 -11.20
C VAL A 19 50.73 -71.11 -11.92
N ILE A 20 50.82 -71.16 -13.25
CA ILE A 20 51.40 -70.07 -14.04
C ILE A 20 50.56 -68.81 -13.90
N LEU A 21 49.22 -68.90 -13.98
CA LEU A 21 48.34 -67.75 -13.82
C LEU A 21 48.44 -67.13 -12.41
N ALA A 22 48.52 -67.96 -11.37
CA ALA A 22 48.72 -67.49 -10.00
C ALA A 22 50.09 -66.81 -9.81
N LEU A 23 51.15 -67.34 -10.41
CA LEU A 23 52.48 -66.72 -10.39
C LEU A 23 52.51 -65.40 -11.16
N VAL A 24 51.87 -65.33 -12.34
CA VAL A 24 51.75 -64.08 -13.10
C VAL A 24 50.96 -63.03 -12.32
N PHE A 25 49.89 -63.43 -11.63
CA PHE A 25 49.09 -62.53 -10.80
C PHE A 25 49.87 -62.04 -9.58
N ALA A 26 50.62 -62.92 -8.91
CA ALA A 26 51.48 -62.55 -7.78
C ALA A 26 52.63 -61.61 -8.17
N VAL A 27 53.25 -61.83 -9.34
CA VAL A 27 54.28 -60.94 -9.89
C VAL A 27 53.68 -59.61 -10.31
N ALA A 28 52.49 -59.60 -10.93
CA ALA A 28 51.78 -58.37 -11.30
C ALA A 28 51.37 -57.55 -10.05
N GLN A 29 50.96 -58.21 -8.97
CA GLN A 29 50.70 -57.56 -7.68
C GLN A 29 51.97 -56.98 -7.06
N CYS A 30 53.10 -57.68 -7.12
CA CYS A 30 54.39 -57.15 -6.64
C CYS A 30 54.90 -55.94 -7.43
N LEU A 31 54.63 -55.87 -8.74
CA LEU A 31 55.06 -54.74 -9.58
C LEU A 31 54.13 -53.52 -9.49
N ALA A 32 52.91 -53.69 -8.99
CA ALA A 32 51.94 -52.59 -8.88
C ALA A 32 52.19 -51.68 -7.66
N ASP A 33 52.78 -52.20 -6.58
CA ASP A 33 52.93 -51.47 -5.31
C ASP A 33 54.02 -50.37 -5.33
N ASP A 34 54.98 -50.42 -6.27
CA ASP A 34 56.14 -49.51 -6.27
C ASP A 34 55.95 -48.24 -7.13
N SER A 35 54.82 -48.11 -7.84
CA SER A 35 54.72 -47.15 -8.97
C SER A 35 53.95 -45.83 -8.71
N ILE A 36 53.44 -45.57 -7.50
CA ILE A 36 52.71 -44.31 -7.19
C ILE A 36 53.09 -43.74 -5.82
N ARG A 37 54.38 -43.69 -5.48
CA ARG A 37 54.87 -42.80 -4.42
C ARG A 37 55.88 -41.85 -5.01
N VAL A 38 55.52 -40.57 -5.12
CA VAL A 38 56.48 -39.52 -5.47
C VAL A 38 57.52 -39.49 -4.34
N SER A 39 58.73 -39.95 -4.64
CA SER A 39 59.84 -39.95 -3.68
C SER A 39 60.12 -38.51 -3.26
N ARG A 40 59.95 -38.24 -1.97
CA ARG A 40 60.21 -36.94 -1.34
C ARG A 40 60.79 -37.15 0.06
N PRO A 41 61.53 -36.18 0.62
CA PRO A 41 61.91 -36.23 2.02
C PRO A 41 60.68 -36.26 2.94
N ARG A 42 60.88 -36.79 4.15
CA ARG A 42 59.86 -36.80 5.20
C ARG A 42 59.43 -35.35 5.52
N GLY A 43 58.17 -35.15 5.86
CA GLY A 43 57.62 -33.86 6.25
C GLY A 43 57.46 -32.85 5.10
N VAL A 44 57.74 -33.25 3.86
CA VAL A 44 57.49 -32.44 2.67
C VAL A 44 56.10 -32.73 2.12
N ALA A 45 55.29 -31.68 1.90
CA ALA A 45 54.00 -31.81 1.22
C ALA A 45 54.15 -32.22 -0.25
N LEU A 46 53.21 -32.99 -0.80
CA LEU A 46 53.25 -33.44 -2.20
C LEU A 46 53.44 -32.28 -3.20
N ARG A 47 52.81 -31.12 -2.93
CA ARG A 47 52.94 -29.89 -3.72
C ARG A 47 54.36 -29.31 -3.78
N HIS A 48 55.21 -29.65 -2.81
CA HIS A 48 56.60 -29.17 -2.70
C HIS A 48 57.62 -30.25 -3.08
N ALA A 49 57.20 -31.43 -3.50
CA ALA A 49 58.10 -32.55 -3.80
C ALA A 49 59.18 -32.19 -4.83
N SER A 50 58.85 -31.37 -5.83
CA SER A 50 59.81 -30.93 -6.86
C SER A 50 60.90 -29.98 -6.35
N LEU A 51 60.72 -29.38 -5.17
CA LEU A 51 61.73 -28.51 -4.55
C LEU A 51 62.86 -29.30 -3.89
N TYR A 52 62.65 -30.61 -3.65
CA TYR A 52 63.60 -31.49 -2.97
C TYR A 52 64.12 -32.59 -3.90
N ASP A 53 64.84 -32.17 -4.95
CA ASP A 53 65.46 -33.07 -5.92
C ASP A 53 66.77 -33.67 -5.38
N ARG A 54 66.75 -34.97 -5.04
CA ARG A 54 67.91 -35.72 -4.51
C ARG A 54 69.14 -35.73 -5.44
N THR A 55 68.98 -35.39 -6.71
CA THR A 55 70.07 -35.43 -7.71
C THR A 55 70.87 -34.14 -7.79
N LYS A 56 70.45 -33.08 -7.08
CA LYS A 56 71.04 -31.75 -7.13
C LYS A 56 71.41 -31.27 -5.73
N ASN A 57 72.19 -30.20 -5.68
CA ASN A 57 72.35 -29.43 -4.45
C ASN A 57 71.00 -28.80 -4.06
N PHE A 58 70.80 -28.65 -2.76
CA PHE A 58 69.62 -28.03 -2.19
C PHE A 58 69.91 -26.56 -1.92
N THR A 59 69.11 -25.66 -2.47
CA THR A 59 69.19 -24.23 -2.16
C THR A 59 68.09 -23.91 -1.16
N CYS A 60 68.44 -23.29 -0.03
CA CYS A 60 67.44 -22.82 0.94
C CYS A 60 66.39 -21.95 0.23
N PHE A 61 65.13 -21.97 0.68
CA PHE A 61 64.06 -21.25 -0.04
C PHE A 61 64.21 -19.72 0.03
N ASP A 62 64.98 -19.21 0.99
CA ASP A 62 65.42 -17.83 1.08
C ASP A 62 66.52 -17.44 0.06
N GLY A 63 67.09 -18.42 -0.65
CA GLY A 63 68.12 -18.27 -1.67
C GLY A 63 69.50 -17.87 -1.14
N ARG A 64 69.74 -17.95 0.18
CA ARG A 64 70.98 -17.44 0.80
C ARG A 64 72.12 -18.45 0.84
N LYS A 65 71.80 -19.74 0.93
CA LYS A 65 72.77 -20.83 1.07
C LYS A 65 72.44 -21.98 0.13
N ASP A 66 73.49 -22.56 -0.44
CA ASP A 66 73.45 -23.80 -1.21
C ASP A 66 74.12 -24.91 -0.38
N LEU A 67 73.37 -25.98 -0.14
CA LEU A 67 73.74 -27.12 0.67
C LEU A 67 73.83 -28.38 -0.19
N THR A 68 74.61 -29.35 0.24
CA THR A 68 74.52 -30.71 -0.34
C THR A 68 73.23 -31.37 0.11
N PHE A 69 72.58 -32.17 -0.74
CA PHE A 69 71.30 -32.80 -0.37
C PHE A 69 71.39 -33.71 0.87
N SER A 70 72.58 -34.18 1.24
CA SER A 70 72.81 -34.93 2.48
C SER A 70 72.57 -34.14 3.77
N MET A 71 72.54 -32.80 3.68
CA MET A 71 72.21 -31.89 4.79
C MET A 71 70.70 -31.65 4.92
N VAL A 72 69.88 -32.25 4.05
CA VAL A 72 68.41 -32.16 4.19
C VAL A 72 67.95 -33.26 5.13
N ASN A 73 67.28 -32.87 6.22
CA ASN A 73 66.87 -33.75 7.34
C ASN A 73 68.06 -34.44 8.02
N ASP A 74 69.13 -33.69 8.28
CA ASP A 74 70.30 -34.20 8.99
C ASP A 74 70.29 -33.90 10.51
N ASP A 75 69.19 -33.35 11.01
CA ASP A 75 68.96 -32.97 12.41
C ASP A 75 69.82 -31.77 12.85
N TYR A 76 70.27 -30.95 11.89
CA TYR A 76 70.94 -29.68 12.12
C TYR A 76 70.32 -28.56 11.28
N CYS A 77 70.16 -27.37 11.86
CA CYS A 77 69.52 -26.25 11.17
C CYS A 77 70.55 -25.37 10.44
N ASP A 78 70.71 -25.59 9.14
CA ASP A 78 71.59 -24.86 8.24
C ASP A 78 70.89 -23.68 7.55
N CYS A 79 69.59 -23.76 7.23
CA CYS A 79 68.85 -22.67 6.60
C CYS A 79 68.15 -21.77 7.63
N ASP A 80 68.24 -20.44 7.45
CA ASP A 80 67.58 -19.47 8.33
C ASP A 80 66.04 -19.58 8.24
N ASP A 81 65.50 -20.10 7.13
CA ASP A 81 64.08 -20.33 6.88
C ASP A 81 63.59 -21.74 7.27
N GLY A 82 64.50 -22.62 7.70
CA GLY A 82 64.24 -24.00 8.09
C GLY A 82 63.81 -24.93 6.95
N SER A 83 64.09 -24.56 5.69
CA SER A 83 63.71 -25.35 4.51
C SER A 83 64.53 -26.64 4.33
N ASP A 84 65.68 -26.75 4.97
CA ASP A 84 66.54 -27.94 5.02
C ASP A 84 66.00 -29.04 5.93
N GLU A 85 65.23 -28.69 6.97
CA GLU A 85 64.74 -29.61 8.00
C GLU A 85 63.20 -29.79 7.99
N PRO A 86 62.56 -30.17 6.86
CA PRO A 86 61.11 -30.38 6.82
C PRO A 86 60.64 -31.60 7.62
N GLY A 87 61.54 -32.54 7.91
CA GLY A 87 61.28 -33.86 8.48
C GLY A 87 61.78 -34.05 9.91
N THR A 88 62.41 -33.05 10.52
CA THR A 88 63.00 -33.08 11.88
C THR A 88 62.53 -31.88 12.71
N SER A 89 62.98 -31.81 13.97
CA SER A 89 62.71 -30.71 14.90
C SER A 89 63.86 -29.71 15.04
N ALA A 90 64.91 -29.81 14.21
CA ALA A 90 66.13 -29.02 14.34
C ALA A 90 65.94 -27.52 14.11
N CYS A 91 65.04 -27.11 13.22
CA CYS A 91 64.76 -25.71 12.94
C CYS A 91 63.51 -25.18 13.68
N ILE A 92 63.66 -24.07 14.40
CA ILE A 92 62.59 -23.46 15.22
C ILE A 92 61.39 -22.94 14.41
N ASN A 93 61.64 -22.50 13.18
CA ASN A 93 60.64 -22.00 12.23
C ASN A 93 60.24 -23.04 11.17
N GLY A 94 60.73 -24.27 11.31
CA GLY A 94 60.41 -25.37 10.42
C GLY A 94 58.95 -25.81 10.52
N ARG A 95 58.48 -26.49 9.47
CA ARG A 95 57.14 -27.09 9.42
C ARG A 95 57.23 -28.50 8.89
N PHE A 96 56.52 -29.41 9.56
CA PHE A 96 56.39 -30.80 9.18
C PHE A 96 55.02 -31.06 8.55
N HIS A 97 54.99 -31.68 7.38
CA HIS A 97 53.74 -32.07 6.72
C HIS A 97 53.35 -33.51 7.08
N CYS A 98 52.23 -33.66 7.80
CA CYS A 98 51.50 -34.91 7.91
C CYS A 98 50.71 -35.15 6.62
N ASP A 99 50.95 -36.27 5.93
CA ASP A 99 50.20 -36.62 4.73
C ASP A 99 48.74 -36.99 5.08
N ASN A 100 48.54 -37.61 6.25
CA ASN A 100 47.24 -37.99 6.80
C ASN A 100 46.35 -38.70 5.76
N LEU A 101 46.90 -39.68 5.05
CA LEU A 101 46.21 -40.35 3.94
C LEU A 101 44.84 -40.90 4.38
N GLY A 102 43.80 -40.55 3.62
CA GLY A 102 42.41 -40.87 3.96
C GLY A 102 41.69 -39.81 4.79
N HIS A 103 42.43 -38.83 5.32
CA HIS A 103 41.96 -37.61 5.97
C HIS A 103 42.61 -36.36 5.31
N LYS A 104 42.54 -35.21 5.98
CA LYS A 104 43.10 -33.94 5.55
C LYS A 104 44.57 -33.85 5.96
N GLY A 105 45.47 -33.65 4.98
CA GLY A 105 46.87 -33.32 5.22
C GLY A 105 47.02 -32.04 6.04
N GLN A 106 48.00 -32.01 6.94
CA GLN A 106 48.17 -30.94 7.91
C GLN A 106 49.64 -30.61 8.11
N ASP A 107 49.95 -29.33 8.24
CA ASP A 107 51.30 -28.84 8.55
C ASP A 107 51.38 -28.52 10.05
N ILE A 108 52.24 -29.23 10.78
CA ILE A 108 52.52 -29.00 12.21
C ILE A 108 53.86 -28.24 12.38
N PRO A 109 54.08 -27.56 13.52
CA PRO A 109 55.37 -26.97 13.84
C PRO A 109 56.47 -28.04 13.96
N SER A 110 57.69 -27.75 13.51
CA SER A 110 58.82 -28.69 13.65
C SER A 110 59.10 -29.07 15.11
N SER A 111 58.78 -28.21 16.09
CA SER A 111 58.93 -28.52 17.52
C SER A 111 58.08 -29.70 18.01
N TRP A 112 57.06 -30.12 17.26
CA TRP A 112 56.18 -31.24 17.57
C TRP A 112 56.66 -32.55 16.92
N VAL A 113 57.78 -32.52 16.22
CA VAL A 113 58.37 -33.72 15.62
C VAL A 113 59.26 -34.42 16.64
N ASN A 114 58.92 -35.66 16.98
CA ASN A 114 59.61 -36.47 17.97
C ASN A 114 59.61 -35.87 19.39
N ASP A 115 58.52 -35.20 19.78
CA ASP A 115 58.36 -34.62 21.12
C ASP A 115 57.71 -35.60 22.12
N GLY A 116 57.30 -36.78 21.64
CA GLY A 116 56.65 -37.84 22.41
C GLY A 116 55.13 -37.79 22.40
N LEU A 117 54.51 -36.86 21.66
CA LEU A 117 53.06 -36.72 21.50
C LEU A 117 52.63 -37.00 20.06
N CYS A 118 51.49 -37.67 19.90
CA CYS A 118 50.96 -37.98 18.56
C CYS A 118 50.04 -36.85 18.07
N ASP A 119 50.54 -35.97 17.22
CA ASP A 119 49.81 -34.86 16.61
C ASP A 119 49.27 -35.21 15.21
N CYS A 120 50.04 -35.93 14.39
CA CYS A 120 49.57 -36.42 13.11
C CYS A 120 48.63 -37.63 13.31
N CYS A 121 47.49 -37.69 12.60
CA CYS A 121 46.61 -38.86 12.67
C CYS A 121 47.26 -40.13 12.08
N ASP A 122 48.29 -39.97 11.24
CA ASP A 122 49.06 -41.07 10.68
C ASP A 122 50.26 -41.47 11.55
N GLY A 123 50.55 -40.71 12.62
CA GLY A 123 51.68 -40.90 13.53
C GLY A 123 53.04 -40.68 12.89
N SER A 124 53.12 -39.96 11.77
CA SER A 124 54.37 -39.78 11.00
C SER A 124 55.38 -38.81 11.63
N ASP A 125 54.90 -37.98 12.56
CA ASP A 125 55.64 -37.05 13.42
C ASP A 125 56.52 -37.76 14.44
N GLU A 126 56.03 -38.83 15.05
CA GLU A 126 56.73 -39.58 16.11
C GLU A 126 57.46 -40.82 15.58
N TYR A 127 58.34 -40.61 14.59
CA TYR A 127 59.03 -41.70 13.90
C TYR A 127 60.28 -42.22 14.63
N ALA A 128 60.86 -41.41 15.53
CA ALA A 128 62.06 -41.73 16.27
C ALA A 128 61.83 -41.87 17.79
N THR A 129 60.57 -41.79 18.25
CA THR A 129 60.21 -41.95 19.66
C THR A 129 59.47 -43.26 19.91
N ALA A 130 59.34 -43.63 21.19
CA ALA A 130 58.57 -44.80 21.63
C ALA A 130 57.09 -44.47 21.90
N ALA A 131 56.55 -43.37 21.36
CA ALA A 131 55.20 -42.86 21.66
C ALA A 131 54.08 -43.83 21.25
N GLY A 132 54.32 -44.73 20.30
CA GLY A 132 53.36 -45.79 19.92
C GLY A 132 52.12 -45.25 19.19
N CYS A 133 52.31 -44.24 18.33
CA CYS A 133 51.21 -43.61 17.60
C CYS A 133 50.49 -44.58 16.65
N VAL A 134 49.16 -44.54 16.67
CA VAL A 134 48.30 -45.40 15.86
C VAL A 134 47.72 -44.59 14.72
N ASN A 135 47.84 -45.11 13.49
CA ASN A 135 47.22 -44.49 12.33
C ASN A 135 45.68 -44.65 12.37
N ASN A 136 44.97 -43.56 12.65
CA ASN A 136 43.51 -43.51 12.69
C ASN A 136 42.89 -42.57 11.63
N CYS A 137 43.68 -42.11 10.65
CA CYS A 137 43.25 -41.15 9.63
C CYS A 137 42.04 -41.62 8.82
N LEU A 138 41.95 -42.91 8.48
CA LEU A 138 40.82 -43.42 7.70
C LEU A 138 39.47 -43.26 8.43
N GLU A 139 39.47 -43.45 9.75
CA GLU A 139 38.28 -43.31 10.57
C GLU A 139 37.89 -41.83 10.73
N LEU A 140 38.85 -40.98 11.10
CA LEU A 140 38.65 -39.53 11.20
C LEU A 140 38.19 -38.92 9.86
N GLY A 141 38.78 -39.38 8.76
CA GLY A 141 38.40 -39.00 7.41
C GLY A 141 36.98 -39.42 7.04
N ARG A 142 36.54 -40.61 7.45
CA ARG A 142 35.15 -41.05 7.24
C ARG A 142 34.18 -40.13 7.99
N GLN A 143 34.43 -39.89 9.28
CA GLN A 143 33.59 -39.02 10.11
C GLN A 143 33.50 -37.61 9.54
N ALA A 144 34.64 -37.01 9.16
CA ALA A 144 34.68 -35.68 8.56
C ALA A 144 33.87 -35.58 7.25
N ARG A 145 33.95 -36.61 6.38
CA ARG A 145 33.16 -36.64 5.13
C ARG A 145 31.65 -36.76 5.39
N GLU A 146 31.25 -37.56 6.37
CA GLU A 146 29.85 -37.69 6.77
C GLU A 146 29.29 -36.37 7.33
N GLU A 147 30.07 -35.67 8.15
CA GLU A 147 29.71 -34.35 8.67
C GLU A 147 29.63 -33.30 7.57
N GLU A 148 30.63 -33.24 6.67
CA GLU A 148 30.63 -32.33 5.53
C GLU A 148 29.44 -32.60 4.60
N ALA A 149 29.08 -33.87 4.36
CA ALA A 149 27.92 -34.23 3.57
C ALA A 149 26.61 -33.71 4.20
N LYS A 150 26.44 -33.85 5.52
CA LYS A 150 25.28 -33.31 6.26
C LYS A 150 25.22 -31.78 6.15
N GLN A 151 26.34 -31.09 6.31
CA GLN A 151 26.41 -29.63 6.20
C GLN A 151 26.13 -29.16 4.77
N ARG A 152 26.68 -29.85 3.76
CA ARG A 152 26.44 -29.56 2.35
C ARG A 152 24.98 -29.75 1.98
N GLU A 153 24.34 -30.79 2.49
CA GLU A 153 22.91 -31.02 2.28
C GLU A 153 22.07 -29.89 2.89
N LEU A 154 22.36 -29.52 4.14
CA LEU A 154 21.67 -28.41 4.82
C LEU A 154 21.83 -27.09 4.05
N LEU A 155 23.06 -26.78 3.61
CA LEU A 155 23.35 -25.59 2.80
C LEU A 155 22.60 -25.63 1.47
N THR A 156 22.58 -26.79 0.79
CA THR A 156 21.90 -26.95 -0.50
C THR A 156 20.39 -26.74 -0.34
N ARG A 157 19.77 -27.32 0.69
CA ARG A 157 18.35 -27.10 1.01
C ARG A 157 18.07 -25.63 1.32
N GLY A 158 18.92 -24.99 2.13
CA GLY A 158 18.80 -23.56 2.44
C GLY A 158 18.92 -22.66 1.21
N LEU A 159 19.83 -22.97 0.29
CA LEU A 159 19.99 -22.25 -0.98
C LEU A 159 18.77 -22.43 -1.90
N GLN A 160 18.21 -23.64 -2.00
CA GLN A 160 16.99 -23.91 -2.77
C GLN A 160 15.80 -23.11 -2.24
N LEU A 161 15.58 -23.13 -0.91
CA LEU A 161 14.50 -22.37 -0.28
C LEU A 161 14.68 -20.86 -0.51
N ARG A 162 15.90 -20.34 -0.34
CA ARG A 162 16.19 -18.93 -0.62
C ARG A 162 15.87 -18.57 -2.07
N GLN A 163 16.20 -19.43 -3.02
CA GLN A 163 15.90 -19.22 -4.43
C GLN A 163 14.39 -19.20 -4.71
N GLN A 164 13.63 -20.11 -4.09
CA GLN A 164 12.16 -20.13 -4.19
C GLN A 164 11.55 -18.84 -3.66
N MET A 165 11.88 -18.45 -2.42
CA MET A 165 11.38 -17.22 -1.80
C MET A 165 11.76 -15.96 -2.60
N ALA A 166 12.97 -15.94 -3.17
CA ALA A 166 13.39 -14.83 -4.03
C ALA A 166 12.58 -14.74 -5.33
N ASN A 167 12.19 -15.88 -5.91
CA ASN A 167 11.35 -15.92 -7.10
C ASN A 167 9.90 -15.53 -6.76
N GLU A 168 9.34 -16.05 -5.67
CA GLU A 168 8.01 -15.68 -5.17
C GLU A 168 7.93 -14.18 -4.87
N GLY A 169 8.94 -13.63 -4.18
CA GLY A 169 9.00 -12.19 -3.90
C GLY A 169 9.08 -11.34 -5.17
N LYS A 170 9.75 -11.81 -6.22
CA LYS A 170 9.77 -11.13 -7.53
C LYS A 170 8.39 -11.14 -8.20
N GLN A 171 7.69 -12.29 -8.19
CA GLN A 171 6.34 -12.40 -8.75
C GLN A 171 5.35 -11.51 -7.99
N HIS A 172 5.34 -11.60 -6.66
CA HIS A 172 4.46 -10.78 -5.83
C HIS A 172 4.70 -9.28 -6.02
N ARG A 173 5.95 -8.86 -6.22
CA ARG A 173 6.27 -7.46 -6.56
C ARG A 173 5.72 -7.05 -7.92
N LEU A 174 5.82 -7.93 -8.92
CA LEU A 174 5.26 -7.68 -10.25
C LEU A 174 3.73 -7.60 -10.20
N ASP A 175 3.08 -8.52 -9.48
CA ASP A 175 1.63 -8.54 -9.30
C ASP A 175 1.13 -7.28 -8.59
N CYS A 176 1.81 -6.87 -7.52
CA CYS A 176 1.49 -5.63 -6.80
C CYS A 176 1.65 -4.41 -7.71
N LYS A 177 2.70 -4.36 -8.54
CA LYS A 177 2.89 -3.29 -9.52
C LYS A 177 1.77 -3.25 -10.56
N ASN A 178 1.41 -4.39 -11.14
CA ASN A 178 0.34 -4.49 -12.12
C ASN A 178 -1.00 -4.06 -11.50
N LYS A 179 -1.29 -4.50 -10.27
CA LYS A 179 -2.52 -4.10 -9.57
C LYS A 179 -2.57 -2.61 -9.25
N LEU A 180 -1.42 -2.01 -8.95
CA LEU A 180 -1.31 -0.57 -8.73
C LEU A 180 -1.59 0.21 -10.02
N GLU A 181 -1.07 -0.23 -11.16
CA GLU A 181 -1.35 0.37 -12.47
C GLU A 181 -2.85 0.23 -12.83
N GLU A 182 -3.45 -0.94 -12.60
CA GLU A 182 -4.89 -1.18 -12.81
C GLU A 182 -5.76 -0.27 -11.93
N LEU A 183 -5.46 -0.21 -10.62
CA LEU A 183 -6.20 0.65 -9.69
C LEU A 183 -6.04 2.13 -10.02
N HIS A 184 -4.85 2.56 -10.43
CA HIS A 184 -4.63 3.93 -10.89
C HIS A 184 -5.50 4.26 -12.11
N GLY A 185 -5.58 3.35 -13.09
CA GLY A 185 -6.49 3.49 -14.22
C GLY A 185 -7.95 3.60 -13.80
N SER A 186 -8.40 2.70 -12.92
CA SER A 186 -9.78 2.70 -12.41
C SER A 186 -10.13 3.98 -11.64
N VAL A 187 -9.20 4.53 -10.86
CA VAL A 187 -9.38 5.80 -10.14
C VAL A 187 -9.52 6.96 -11.12
N GLU A 188 -8.69 7.01 -12.17
CA GLU A 188 -8.77 8.05 -13.19
C GLU A 188 -10.07 7.98 -14.00
N ASP A 189 -10.54 6.78 -14.34
CA ASP A 189 -11.81 6.59 -15.04
C ASP A 189 -13.00 6.98 -14.15
N ALA A 190 -12.98 6.57 -12.87
CA ALA A 190 -14.01 6.96 -11.89
C ALA A 190 -14.04 8.48 -11.67
N ARG A 191 -12.86 9.13 -11.66
CA ARG A 191 -12.75 10.59 -11.55
C ARG A 191 -13.39 11.29 -12.75
N LYS A 192 -13.07 10.87 -13.97
CA LYS A 192 -13.67 11.43 -15.19
C LYS A 192 -15.18 11.23 -15.22
N ALA A 193 -15.65 10.04 -14.85
CA ALA A 193 -17.07 9.75 -14.76
C ALA A 193 -17.79 10.64 -13.73
N ARG A 194 -17.17 10.88 -12.57
CA ARG A 194 -17.70 11.79 -11.55
C ARG A 194 -17.79 13.23 -12.07
N GLU A 195 -16.72 13.73 -12.68
CA GLU A 195 -16.67 15.10 -13.22
C GLU A 195 -17.72 15.29 -14.34
N ALA A 196 -17.90 14.30 -15.22
CA ALA A 196 -18.94 14.31 -16.24
C ALA A 196 -20.35 14.31 -15.63
N LEU A 197 -20.60 13.46 -14.62
CA LEU A 197 -21.89 13.39 -13.95
C LEU A 197 -22.21 14.67 -13.17
N GLU A 198 -21.21 15.28 -12.54
CA GLU A 198 -21.34 16.54 -11.82
C GLU A 198 -21.67 17.70 -12.78
N ALA A 199 -21.06 17.73 -13.96
CA ALA A 199 -21.39 18.69 -15.00
C ALA A 199 -22.85 18.53 -15.49
N VAL A 200 -23.30 17.30 -15.73
CA VAL A 200 -24.69 17.00 -16.11
C VAL A 200 -25.65 17.41 -14.99
N LYS A 201 -25.34 17.07 -13.73
CA LYS A 201 -26.15 17.48 -12.57
C LYS A 201 -26.27 19.00 -12.48
N LYS A 202 -25.17 19.73 -12.67
CA LYS A 202 -25.19 21.20 -12.65
C LYS A 202 -26.07 21.77 -13.76
N GLN A 203 -25.93 21.26 -14.99
CA GLN A 203 -26.79 21.68 -16.11
C GLN A 203 -28.28 21.41 -15.84
N ALA A 204 -28.61 20.27 -15.25
CA ALA A 204 -29.99 19.94 -14.87
C ALA A 204 -30.54 20.88 -13.79
N LEU A 205 -29.76 21.18 -12.74
CA LEU A 205 -30.15 22.12 -11.68
C LEU A 205 -30.30 23.55 -12.20
N ASP A 206 -29.39 23.99 -13.08
CA ASP A 206 -29.47 25.31 -13.69
C ASP A 206 -30.74 25.43 -14.56
N ALA A 207 -31.07 24.40 -15.34
CA ALA A 207 -32.31 24.35 -16.13
C ALA A 207 -33.57 24.33 -15.26
N GLU A 208 -33.58 23.54 -14.17
CA GLU A 208 -34.67 23.50 -13.20
C GLU A 208 -34.86 24.86 -12.52
N SER A 209 -33.77 25.50 -12.07
CA SER A 209 -33.82 26.81 -11.43
C SER A 209 -34.36 27.89 -12.36
N GLN A 210 -33.94 27.88 -13.64
CA GLN A 210 -34.45 28.80 -14.66
C GLN A 210 -35.93 28.56 -14.95
N ALA A 211 -36.37 27.30 -15.03
CA ALA A 211 -37.77 26.97 -15.19
C ALA A 211 -38.59 27.46 -13.98
N LEU A 212 -38.14 27.18 -12.76
CA LEU A 212 -38.79 27.62 -11.52
C LEU A 212 -38.87 29.15 -11.43
N GLN A 213 -37.82 29.86 -11.83
CA GLN A 213 -37.81 31.31 -11.84
C GLN A 213 -38.85 31.87 -12.82
N LYS A 214 -38.95 31.32 -14.03
CA LYS A 214 -40.00 31.70 -14.99
C LYS A 214 -41.41 31.45 -14.44
N TYR A 215 -41.64 30.33 -13.75
CA TYR A 215 -42.92 30.06 -13.11
C TYR A 215 -43.24 31.06 -12.00
N ARG A 216 -42.25 31.38 -11.14
CA ARG A 216 -42.41 32.38 -10.06
C ARG A 216 -42.68 33.77 -10.60
N ASP A 217 -41.96 34.18 -11.65
CA ASP A 217 -42.13 35.48 -12.28
C ASP A 217 -43.52 35.60 -12.92
N ALA A 218 -43.97 34.56 -13.64
CA ALA A 218 -45.32 34.50 -14.21
C ALA A 218 -46.42 34.47 -13.15
N GLU A 219 -46.22 33.78 -12.03
CA GLU A 219 -47.16 33.77 -10.91
C GLU A 219 -47.23 35.15 -10.23
N ALA A 220 -46.08 35.80 -10.04
CA ALA A 220 -46.02 37.15 -9.48
C ALA A 220 -46.67 38.18 -10.41
N GLU A 221 -46.50 38.07 -11.73
CA GLU A 221 -47.17 38.90 -12.73
C GLU A 221 -48.68 38.71 -12.68
N ARG A 222 -49.16 37.46 -12.71
CA ARG A 222 -50.60 37.16 -12.58
C ARG A 222 -51.19 37.70 -11.28
N LYS A 223 -50.44 37.61 -10.17
CA LYS A 223 -50.87 38.16 -8.89
C LYS A 223 -50.95 39.69 -8.92
N ARG A 224 -49.98 40.38 -9.54
CA ARG A 224 -50.04 41.84 -9.72
C ARG A 224 -51.22 42.25 -10.59
N GLU A 225 -51.47 41.54 -11.69
CA GLU A 225 -52.64 41.78 -12.54
C GLU A 225 -53.94 41.58 -11.76
N GLN A 226 -54.04 40.54 -10.94
CA GLN A 226 -55.19 40.30 -10.07
C GLN A 226 -55.37 41.41 -9.03
N GLU A 227 -54.30 41.83 -8.35
CA GLU A 227 -54.32 42.93 -7.37
C GLU A 227 -54.70 44.27 -8.04
N GLU A 228 -54.20 44.54 -9.25
CA GLU A 228 -54.57 45.73 -10.03
C GLU A 228 -56.04 45.68 -10.46
N GLN A 229 -56.53 44.53 -10.93
CA GLN A 229 -57.94 44.35 -11.28
C GLN A 229 -58.84 44.49 -10.05
N GLU A 230 -58.46 43.91 -8.91
CA GLU A 230 -59.18 44.06 -7.64
C GLU A 230 -59.19 45.52 -7.18
N MET A 231 -58.06 46.23 -7.28
CA MET A 231 -57.96 47.65 -6.94
C MET A 231 -58.85 48.49 -7.86
N GLN A 232 -58.85 48.23 -9.17
CA GLN A 232 -59.72 48.92 -10.13
C GLN A 232 -61.19 48.66 -9.82
N ARG A 233 -61.57 47.40 -9.59
CA ARG A 233 -62.93 47.03 -9.18
C ARG A 233 -63.35 47.75 -7.91
N HIS A 234 -62.50 47.74 -6.88
CA HIS A 234 -62.77 48.46 -5.63
C HIS A 234 -62.92 49.97 -5.87
N GLN A 235 -62.09 50.58 -6.73
CA GLN A 235 -62.23 52.00 -7.09
C GLN A 235 -63.54 52.30 -7.84
N GLU A 236 -63.97 51.42 -8.74
CA GLU A 236 -65.24 51.54 -9.46
C GLU A 236 -66.45 51.39 -8.53
N GLU A 237 -66.42 50.39 -7.65
CA GLU A 237 -67.42 50.18 -6.60
C GLU A 237 -67.50 51.40 -5.68
N GLU A 238 -66.37 51.96 -5.26
CA GLU A 238 -66.32 53.20 -4.47
C GLU A 238 -66.90 54.40 -5.20
N LYS A 239 -66.60 54.57 -6.49
CA LYS A 239 -67.19 55.63 -7.31
C LYS A 239 -68.70 55.44 -7.52
N ALA A 240 -69.17 54.20 -7.66
CA ALA A 240 -70.58 53.89 -7.77
C ALA A 240 -71.31 54.20 -6.46
N ASN A 241 -70.75 53.79 -5.32
CA ASN A 241 -71.28 54.10 -3.99
C ASN A 241 -71.31 55.62 -3.74
N ALA A 242 -70.27 56.33 -4.15
CA ALA A 242 -70.22 57.80 -4.09
C ALA A 242 -71.32 58.43 -4.95
N ARG A 243 -71.53 57.96 -6.18
CA ARG A 243 -72.61 58.45 -7.07
C ARG A 243 -73.98 58.19 -6.48
N GLU A 244 -74.23 57.00 -5.97
CA GLU A 244 -75.51 56.66 -5.31
C GLU A 244 -75.75 57.55 -4.09
N ALA A 245 -74.72 57.75 -3.26
CA ALA A 245 -74.81 58.63 -2.11
C ALA A 245 -75.09 60.09 -2.50
N PHE A 246 -74.39 60.61 -3.51
CA PHE A 246 -74.65 61.93 -4.05
C PHE A 246 -76.11 62.06 -4.48
N THR A 247 -76.64 61.10 -5.26
CA THR A 247 -78.04 61.09 -5.70
C THR A 247 -79.04 61.03 -4.53
N SER A 248 -78.68 60.40 -3.42
CA SER A 248 -79.56 60.36 -2.24
C SER A 248 -79.53 61.66 -1.40
N LEU A 249 -78.45 62.43 -1.51
CA LEU A 249 -78.21 63.65 -0.73
C LEU A 249 -78.63 64.91 -1.49
N ASP A 250 -78.58 64.87 -2.82
CA ASP A 250 -79.09 65.86 -3.76
C ASP A 250 -80.62 65.72 -3.87
N LEU A 251 -81.35 66.51 -3.08
CA LEU A 251 -82.79 66.36 -2.87
C LEU A 251 -83.61 67.10 -3.94
N ASP A 252 -83.03 68.12 -4.57
CA ASP A 252 -83.67 68.88 -5.66
C ASP A 252 -83.18 68.48 -7.06
N SER A 253 -82.24 67.54 -7.14
CA SER A 253 -81.71 66.95 -8.38
C SER A 253 -81.10 67.97 -9.32
N ASP A 254 -80.55 69.06 -8.78
CA ASP A 254 -79.91 70.12 -9.56
C ASP A 254 -78.44 69.79 -9.92
N GLY A 255 -77.90 68.69 -9.36
CA GLY A 255 -76.54 68.22 -9.60
C GLY A 255 -75.47 68.91 -8.75
N LEU A 256 -75.86 69.68 -7.73
CA LEU A 256 -74.99 70.39 -6.80
C LEU A 256 -75.40 70.09 -5.34
N LEU A 257 -74.50 69.51 -4.55
CA LEU A 257 -74.74 69.38 -3.11
C LEU A 257 -74.51 70.71 -2.43
N THR A 258 -75.56 71.28 -1.86
CA THR A 258 -75.51 72.56 -1.14
C THR A 258 -75.55 72.37 0.37
N VAL A 259 -75.07 73.38 1.12
CA VAL A 259 -75.10 73.41 2.59
C VAL A 259 -76.52 73.11 3.14
N VAL A 260 -77.55 73.61 2.46
CA VAL A 260 -78.95 73.48 2.89
C VAL A 260 -79.46 72.03 2.80
N GLU A 261 -78.93 71.24 1.88
CA GLU A 261 -79.33 69.85 1.69
C GLU A 261 -78.66 68.92 2.71
N LEU A 262 -77.37 69.14 2.97
CA LEU A 262 -76.65 68.44 4.03
C LEU A 262 -77.25 68.72 5.41
N GLN A 263 -77.77 69.93 5.65
CA GLN A 263 -78.44 70.28 6.89
C GLN A 263 -79.72 69.47 7.17
N LYS A 264 -80.37 68.96 6.13
CA LYS A 264 -81.59 68.15 6.27
C LYS A 264 -81.29 66.71 6.67
N ASN A 265 -80.05 66.26 6.50
CA ASN A 265 -79.66 64.91 6.83
C ASN A 265 -78.86 64.89 8.14
N ILE A 266 -79.52 64.52 9.23
CA ILE A 266 -78.99 64.46 10.60
C ILE A 266 -77.75 63.54 10.71
N ILE A 267 -77.53 62.66 9.73
CA ILE A 267 -76.36 61.76 9.67
C ILE A 267 -75.03 62.55 9.68
N PHE A 268 -75.00 63.80 9.22
CA PHE A 268 -73.79 64.65 9.20
C PHE A 268 -73.59 65.51 10.45
N ASP A 269 -74.33 65.24 11.54
CA ASP A 269 -74.14 65.87 12.85
C ASP A 269 -72.91 65.31 13.56
N GLN A 270 -71.82 66.10 13.64
CA GLN A 270 -70.55 65.67 14.22
C GLN A 270 -70.54 65.81 15.74
N ASN A 271 -71.20 66.83 16.27
CA ASN A 271 -71.19 67.16 17.70
C ASN A 271 -72.33 66.48 18.49
N ARG A 272 -73.24 65.78 17.80
CA ARG A 272 -74.41 65.06 18.31
C ARG A 272 -75.40 65.95 19.09
N ASP A 273 -75.50 67.22 18.72
CA ASP A 273 -76.43 68.17 19.34
C ASP A 273 -77.85 68.10 18.74
N GLY A 274 -78.05 67.27 17.71
CA GLY A 274 -79.33 67.03 17.05
C GLY A 274 -79.62 67.95 15.87
N ALA A 275 -78.68 68.83 15.47
CA ALA A 275 -78.80 69.68 14.30
C ALA A 275 -77.45 69.86 13.58
N VAL A 276 -77.45 69.77 12.25
CA VAL A 276 -76.23 70.01 11.46
C VAL A 276 -76.04 71.53 11.29
N SER A 277 -74.98 72.08 11.88
CA SER A 277 -74.61 73.49 11.73
C SER A 277 -74.06 73.81 10.32
N VAL A 278 -74.03 75.10 9.95
CA VAL A 278 -73.49 75.56 8.65
C VAL A 278 -72.01 75.20 8.53
N GLU A 279 -71.28 75.29 9.64
CA GLU A 279 -69.87 74.98 9.73
C GLU A 279 -69.61 73.47 9.57
N GLU A 280 -70.48 72.61 10.11
CA GLU A 280 -70.41 71.16 9.93
C GLU A 280 -70.71 70.75 8.49
N ALA A 281 -71.77 71.29 7.88
CA ALA A 281 -72.08 71.02 6.48
C ALA A 281 -70.95 71.50 5.53
N LYS A 282 -70.35 72.68 5.79
CA LYS A 282 -69.18 73.15 5.03
C LYS A 282 -67.94 72.29 5.23
N PHE A 283 -67.75 71.68 6.40
CA PHE A 283 -66.65 70.74 6.64
C PHE A 283 -66.71 69.54 5.70
N PHE A 284 -67.90 68.96 5.54
CA PHE A 284 -68.11 67.84 4.63
C PHE A 284 -68.03 68.26 3.15
N LEU A 285 -68.36 69.51 2.81
CA LEU A 285 -68.16 70.11 1.48
C LEU A 285 -66.74 70.65 1.23
N HIS A 286 -65.74 70.25 2.02
CA HIS A 286 -64.36 70.71 1.87
C HIS A 286 -64.21 72.25 1.88
N MET A 287 -64.93 72.92 2.80
CA MET A 287 -64.98 74.38 2.97
C MET A 287 -65.60 75.15 1.79
N LYS A 288 -66.30 74.47 0.89
CA LYS A 288 -67.07 75.10 -0.20
C LYS A 288 -68.55 75.22 0.15
N ASP A 289 -69.23 76.13 -0.53
CA ASP A 289 -70.67 76.37 -0.36
C ASP A 289 -71.53 75.40 -1.21
N GLU A 290 -70.95 74.87 -2.27
CA GLU A 290 -71.57 73.91 -3.20
C GLU A 290 -70.51 72.93 -3.71
N MET A 291 -70.91 71.70 -4.01
CA MET A 291 -70.03 70.67 -4.55
C MET A 291 -70.72 69.87 -5.65
N GLY A 292 -70.15 69.88 -6.85
CA GLY A 292 -70.66 69.09 -7.97
C GLY A 292 -70.28 67.60 -7.88
N MET A 293 -70.99 66.75 -8.62
CA MET A 293 -70.85 65.29 -8.62
C MET A 293 -69.41 64.77 -8.83
N GLU A 294 -68.63 65.35 -9.76
CA GLU A 294 -67.23 64.91 -10.00
C GLU A 294 -66.29 65.29 -8.84
N GLU A 295 -66.52 66.47 -8.25
CA GLU A 295 -65.75 66.94 -7.10
C GLU A 295 -66.10 66.15 -5.83
N PHE A 296 -67.38 65.82 -5.66
CA PHE A 296 -67.86 64.94 -4.60
C PHE A 296 -67.25 63.54 -4.70
N THR A 297 -67.33 62.88 -5.85
CA THR A 297 -66.76 61.53 -6.02
C THR A 297 -65.25 61.46 -5.81
N THR A 298 -64.51 62.55 -6.08
CA THR A 298 -63.05 62.58 -5.96
C THR A 298 -62.57 63.01 -4.56
N THR A 299 -63.22 64.02 -3.96
CA THR A 299 -62.74 64.66 -2.71
C THR A 299 -63.77 64.62 -1.59
N GLY A 300 -65.04 64.93 -1.87
CA GLY A 300 -66.11 64.93 -0.87
C GLY A 300 -66.40 63.55 -0.28
N TRP A 301 -66.39 62.51 -1.10
CA TRP A 301 -66.70 61.13 -0.72
C TRP A 301 -65.68 60.57 0.27
N MET A 302 -64.40 60.95 0.16
CA MET A 302 -63.38 60.52 1.13
C MET A 302 -63.68 61.02 2.56
N ILE A 303 -64.29 62.20 2.68
CA ILE A 303 -64.62 62.85 3.95
C ILE A 303 -65.99 62.39 4.46
N MET A 304 -66.96 62.26 3.55
CA MET A 304 -68.35 61.92 3.89
C MET A 304 -68.60 60.43 4.06
N LYS A 305 -67.85 59.56 3.35
CA LYS A 305 -68.07 58.11 3.35
C LYS A 305 -68.13 57.48 4.75
N PRO A 306 -67.17 57.71 5.68
CA PRO A 306 -67.20 57.05 6.99
C PRO A 306 -68.47 57.34 7.79
N ILE A 307 -68.99 58.56 7.69
CA ILE A 307 -70.19 59.00 8.41
C ILE A 307 -71.46 58.53 7.69
N TYR A 308 -71.48 58.63 6.36
CA TYR A 308 -72.59 58.19 5.52
C TYR A 308 -72.83 56.67 5.59
N THR A 309 -71.77 55.84 5.58
CA THR A 309 -71.91 54.39 5.73
C THR A 309 -72.28 53.96 7.15
N MET A 310 -71.84 54.69 8.18
CA MET A 310 -72.31 54.49 9.57
C MET A 310 -73.82 54.79 9.71
N GLY A 311 -74.33 55.78 8.99
CA GLY A 311 -75.77 56.08 8.92
C GLY A 311 -76.59 55.01 8.17
N LYS A 312 -76.11 54.52 7.02
CA LYS A 312 -76.78 53.46 6.24
C LYS A 312 -76.74 52.08 6.91
N GLY A 313 -75.63 51.74 7.58
CA GLY A 313 -75.45 50.46 8.27
C GLY A 313 -76.36 50.27 9.49
N ALA A 314 -77.03 51.32 9.94
CA ALA A 314 -78.01 51.26 11.01
C ALA A 314 -79.40 50.76 10.55
N GLU A 315 -79.66 50.59 9.24
CA GLU A 315 -81.01 50.32 8.72
C GLU A 315 -81.18 49.01 7.91
N THR A 316 -80.20 48.11 7.93
CA THR A 316 -80.41 46.71 7.47
C THR A 316 -79.79 45.70 8.43
N THR A 317 -80.49 45.43 9.52
CA THR A 317 -80.55 44.09 10.11
C THR A 317 -81.68 43.31 9.44
N PRO A 318 -81.42 42.08 8.97
CA PRO A 318 -82.31 41.00 9.32
C PRO A 318 -81.60 39.97 10.18
N SER A 319 -82.33 39.60 11.22
CA SER A 319 -82.05 38.70 12.33
C SER A 319 -81.88 37.23 11.88
N PRO A 320 -81.55 36.31 12.81
CA PRO A 320 -80.78 35.09 12.58
C PRO A 320 -81.62 33.87 12.14
N ASP A 321 -80.87 32.79 11.87
CA ASP A 321 -81.24 31.37 11.81
C ASP A 321 -81.43 30.75 10.42
N THR A 322 -80.41 29.99 10.01
CA THR A 322 -80.62 28.55 9.73
C THR A 322 -79.29 27.80 9.75
N VAL A 323 -79.11 26.97 10.77
CA VAL A 323 -78.14 25.85 10.82
C VAL A 323 -78.55 24.80 9.77
N PRO A 324 -77.61 24.12 9.10
CA PRO A 324 -77.62 22.65 9.13
C PRO A 324 -76.23 22.03 9.42
N PRO A 325 -76.18 20.71 9.72
CA PRO A 325 -75.30 20.17 10.76
C PRO A 325 -74.17 19.29 10.16
N PRO A 326 -73.49 18.40 10.92
CA PRO A 326 -72.05 18.15 10.80
C PRO A 326 -71.69 17.03 9.81
N LEU A 327 -70.41 16.90 9.49
CA LEU A 327 -69.85 15.65 8.97
C LEU A 327 -68.46 15.39 9.57
N GLU A 328 -68.41 14.36 10.41
CA GLU A 328 -67.34 13.35 10.56
C GLU A 328 -66.81 12.96 9.16
N GLU A 329 -65.55 12.64 8.86
CA GLU A 329 -64.37 12.10 9.56
C GLU A 329 -63.10 12.87 9.18
#